data_AF-A0A897NLT7-F1
#
_entry.id   AF-A0A897NLT7-F1
#
_cell.length_a   1.000
_cell.length_b   1.000
_cell.length_c   1.000
_cell.angle_alpha   90.00
_cell.angle_beta   90.00
_cell.angle_gamma   90.00
#
_symmetry.space_group_name_H-M   'P 1'
#
loop_
_entity.id
_entity.type
_entity.pdbx_description
1 polymer ?
#
loop_
_entity_poly.entity_id
_entity_poly.type
_entity_poly.pdbx_seq_one_letter_code
_entity_poly.pdbx_strand_id
1 'polypeptide(L)'
;MSEFAREAAIDRVEAIVETVASETMPVPVREVWVYGDIALGLDPVDRLDVYVTKDLLFGRDEAAAERFRDAHGVEGIGRTVRAEWAEQHPEYVRANSSGHVAPEKCLAAHLLEADEPVHLEVCNASFEDNVTQRLEGATARGEYEQILDPRGVCLWVSDGEGNSRRSDDALEKLCGGELAFPTLSESLSMLGLDDGEATEAAEAVRAYRQRQDGRSVRGDVV
;
A
#
# COMPACT_ATOMS: atom_id res chain seq x y z
N MET A 1 -18.62 -3.96 -12.31
CA MET A 1 -17.84 -3.88 -11.08
C MET A 1 -17.19 -5.24 -10.92
N SER A 2 -15.86 -5.28 -10.83
CA SER A 2 -15.15 -6.53 -10.54
C SER A 2 -15.08 -6.60 -9.02
N GLU A 3 -15.81 -7.53 -8.43
CA GLU A 3 -15.85 -7.74 -6.99
C GLU A 3 -15.08 -9.02 -6.67
N PHE A 4 -14.38 -9.03 -5.53
CA PHE A 4 -13.85 -10.27 -4.98
C PHE A 4 -14.91 -10.94 -4.11
N ALA A 5 -15.05 -12.26 -4.25
CA ALA A 5 -15.51 -13.05 -3.10
C ALA A 5 -14.50 -12.86 -1.97
N ARG A 6 -14.96 -12.69 -0.74
CA ARG A 6 -14.08 -12.42 0.41
C ARG A 6 -12.92 -13.40 0.56
N GLU A 7 -13.18 -14.70 0.37
CA GLU A 7 -12.15 -15.75 0.39
C GLU A 7 -11.05 -15.49 -0.67
N ALA A 8 -11.44 -15.14 -1.89
CA ALA A 8 -10.49 -14.80 -2.95
C ALA A 8 -9.69 -13.52 -2.66
N ALA A 9 -10.29 -12.53 -1.99
CA ALA A 9 -9.56 -11.35 -1.53
C ALA A 9 -8.51 -11.71 -0.47
N ILE A 10 -8.83 -12.63 0.45
CA ILE A 10 -7.88 -13.10 1.47
C ILE A 10 -6.73 -13.88 0.81
N ASP A 11 -7.03 -14.85 -0.05
CA ASP A 11 -6.01 -15.60 -0.81
C ASP A 11 -5.07 -14.64 -1.55
N ARG A 12 -5.63 -13.56 -2.11
CA ARG A 12 -4.84 -12.56 -2.82
C ARG A 12 -3.91 -11.78 -1.91
N VAL A 13 -4.39 -11.38 -0.74
CA VAL A 13 -3.59 -10.72 0.30
C VAL A 13 -2.47 -11.63 0.79
N GLU A 14 -2.75 -12.91 1.01
CA GLU A 14 -1.74 -13.88 1.40
C GLU A 14 -0.65 -14.04 0.34
N ALA A 15 -1.03 -14.06 -0.94
CA ALA A 15 -0.07 -14.08 -2.04
C ALA A 15 0.83 -12.84 -2.05
N ILE A 16 0.26 -11.63 -1.82
CA ILE A 16 1.05 -10.39 -1.71
C ILE A 16 2.05 -10.48 -0.56
N VAL A 17 1.61 -10.93 0.62
CA VAL A 17 2.48 -11.09 1.80
C VAL A 17 3.58 -12.12 1.54
N GLU A 18 3.25 -13.24 0.90
CA GLU A 18 4.22 -14.29 0.56
C GLU A 18 5.27 -13.78 -0.44
N THR A 19 4.85 -13.07 -1.49
CA THR A 19 5.77 -12.45 -2.45
C THR A 19 6.72 -11.47 -1.74
N VAL A 20 6.20 -10.59 -0.87
CA VAL A 20 7.03 -9.64 -0.09
C VAL A 20 8.01 -10.37 0.83
N ALA A 21 7.59 -11.46 1.46
CA ALA A 21 8.39 -12.19 2.43
C ALA A 21 9.49 -13.05 1.79
N SER A 22 9.27 -13.56 0.58
CA SER A 22 10.13 -14.58 -0.05
C SER A 22 10.98 -14.06 -1.21
N GLU A 23 10.55 -12.99 -1.89
CA GLU A 23 11.23 -12.47 -3.08
C GLU A 23 11.99 -11.17 -2.80
N THR A 24 12.97 -10.87 -3.66
CA THR A 24 13.65 -9.57 -3.63
C THR A 24 12.70 -8.51 -4.16
N MET A 25 12.36 -7.51 -3.36
CA MET A 25 11.52 -6.38 -3.78
C MET A 25 12.33 -5.26 -4.46
N PRO A 26 11.71 -4.40 -5.29
CA PRO A 26 12.40 -3.24 -5.91
C PRO A 26 12.99 -2.28 -4.89
N VAL A 27 12.40 -2.21 -3.70
CA VAL A 27 12.85 -1.45 -2.53
C VAL A 27 12.63 -2.30 -1.27
N PRO A 28 13.38 -2.08 -0.17
CA PRO A 28 13.11 -2.76 1.08
C PRO A 28 11.67 -2.43 1.55
N VAL A 29 10.87 -3.47 1.79
CA VAL A 29 9.53 -3.35 2.37
C VAL A 29 9.63 -3.54 3.87
N ARG A 30 8.88 -2.74 4.61
CA ARG A 30 8.87 -2.66 6.08
C ARG A 30 7.60 -3.20 6.70
N GLU A 31 6.47 -2.93 6.08
CA GLU A 31 5.16 -3.33 6.58
C GLU A 31 4.22 -3.60 5.41
N VAL A 32 3.33 -4.57 5.60
CA VAL A 32 2.18 -4.81 4.72
C VAL A 32 0.93 -4.81 5.58
N TRP A 33 0.01 -3.92 5.24
CA TRP A 33 -1.28 -3.77 5.90
C TRP A 33 -2.42 -3.91 4.89
N VAL A 34 -3.58 -4.34 5.38
CA VAL A 34 -4.85 -4.22 4.65
C VAL A 34 -5.80 -3.34 5.42
N TYR A 35 -6.68 -2.65 4.70
CA TYR A 35 -7.72 -1.81 5.28
C TYR A 35 -8.98 -1.87 4.40
N GLY A 36 -10.01 -1.07 4.73
CA GLY A 36 -11.25 -1.07 3.95
C GLY A 36 -12.05 -2.36 4.09
N ASP A 37 -12.74 -2.78 3.04
CA ASP A 37 -13.77 -3.84 3.06
C ASP A 37 -13.27 -5.15 3.68
N ILE A 38 -12.05 -5.56 3.32
CA ILE A 38 -11.46 -6.81 3.82
C ILE A 38 -11.22 -6.75 5.33
N ALA A 39 -10.72 -5.63 5.85
CA ALA A 39 -10.48 -5.43 7.28
C ALA A 39 -11.79 -5.37 8.08
N LEU A 40 -12.86 -4.89 7.44
CA LEU A 40 -14.21 -4.80 8.03
C LEU A 40 -15.03 -6.09 7.88
N GLY A 41 -14.48 -7.12 7.23
CA GLY A 41 -15.13 -8.41 7.04
C GLY A 41 -16.31 -8.39 6.07
N LEU A 42 -16.34 -7.44 5.13
CA LEU A 42 -17.41 -7.36 4.13
C LEU A 42 -17.28 -8.48 3.07
N ASP A 43 -18.43 -8.91 2.55
CA ASP A 43 -18.54 -9.86 1.43
C ASP A 43 -19.77 -9.46 0.58
N PRO A 44 -19.60 -9.10 -0.72
CA PRO A 44 -18.35 -9.08 -1.46
C PRO A 44 -17.36 -8.00 -1.00
N VAL A 45 -16.11 -8.11 -1.45
CA VAL A 45 -15.06 -7.08 -1.33
C VAL A 45 -15.01 -6.32 -2.66
N ASP A 46 -15.46 -5.07 -2.66
CA ASP A 46 -15.55 -4.25 -3.89
C ASP A 46 -14.16 -3.91 -4.42
N ARG A 47 -13.22 -3.66 -3.51
CA ARG A 47 -11.83 -3.36 -3.80
C ARG A 47 -10.94 -3.81 -2.65
N LEU A 48 -9.81 -4.44 -2.99
CA LEU A 48 -8.80 -4.78 -2.01
C LEU A 48 -7.87 -3.57 -1.79
N ASP A 49 -7.88 -3.01 -0.58
CA ASP A 49 -7.03 -1.89 -0.19
C ASP A 49 -5.80 -2.41 0.58
N VAL A 50 -4.59 -2.19 0.03
CA VAL A 50 -3.31 -2.63 0.59
C VAL A 50 -2.41 -1.42 0.81
N TYR A 51 -1.75 -1.38 1.96
CA TYR A 51 -0.74 -0.39 2.28
C TYR A 51 0.63 -1.05 2.47
N VAL A 52 1.65 -0.51 1.80
CA VAL A 52 3.03 -0.99 1.87
C VAL A 52 3.93 0.14 2.36
N THR A 53 4.54 -0.07 3.53
CA THR A 53 5.63 0.78 4.02
C THR A 53 6.93 0.34 3.35
N LYS A 54 7.68 1.27 2.77
CA LYS A 54 8.98 1.01 2.09
C LYS A 54 10.09 1.93 2.59
N ASP A 55 11.30 1.40 2.67
CA ASP A 55 12.47 2.24 2.89
C ASP A 55 12.86 3.01 1.63
N LEU A 56 13.42 4.20 1.83
CA LEU A 56 14.09 4.92 0.76
C LEU A 56 15.46 4.29 0.51
N LEU A 57 15.73 3.93 -0.74
CA LEU A 57 17.06 3.55 -1.15
C LEU A 57 17.89 4.80 -1.48
N PHE A 58 19.09 4.81 -0.92
CA PHE A 58 20.15 5.75 -1.27
C PHE A 58 21.33 4.96 -1.84
N GLY A 59 21.03 4.12 -2.83
CA GLY A 59 22.00 3.31 -3.54
C GLY A 59 23.05 4.16 -4.25
N ARG A 60 24.26 3.61 -4.36
CA ARG A 60 25.42 4.25 -5.01
C ARG A 60 26.01 3.38 -6.11
N ASP A 61 25.21 2.47 -6.68
CA ASP A 61 25.66 1.63 -7.78
C ASP A 61 25.57 2.41 -9.10
N GLU A 62 26.59 3.26 -9.31
CA GLU A 62 26.68 4.10 -10.50
C GLU A 62 26.84 3.30 -11.79
N ALA A 63 27.52 2.14 -11.71
CA ALA A 63 27.73 1.27 -12.86
C ALA A 63 26.41 0.61 -13.31
N ALA A 64 25.59 0.13 -12.37
CA ALA A 64 24.26 -0.36 -12.69
C ALA A 64 23.37 0.77 -13.21
N ALA A 65 23.42 1.96 -12.59
CA ALA A 65 22.62 3.11 -13.02
C ALA A 65 22.91 3.52 -14.46
N GLU A 66 24.19 3.55 -14.88
CA GLU A 66 24.57 3.84 -16.26
C GLU A 66 24.11 2.74 -17.22
N ARG A 67 24.35 1.46 -16.87
CA ARG A 67 23.93 0.31 -17.68
C ARG A 67 22.42 0.31 -17.94
N PHE A 68 21.60 0.52 -16.91
CA PHE A 68 20.14 0.54 -17.05
C PHE A 68 19.62 1.76 -17.81
N ARG A 69 20.26 2.93 -17.63
CA ARG A 69 19.94 4.11 -18.43
C ARG A 69 20.19 3.85 -19.92
N ASP A 70 21.32 3.27 -20.26
CA ASP A 70 21.69 3.01 -21.66
C ASP A 70 20.85 1.91 -22.31
N ALA A 71 20.57 0.83 -21.57
CA ALA A 71 19.84 -0.33 -22.10
C ALA A 71 18.32 -0.15 -22.12
N HIS A 72 17.76 0.53 -21.11
CA HIS A 72 16.30 0.62 -20.90
C HIS A 72 15.75 2.04 -20.95
N GLY A 73 16.59 3.06 -21.00
CA GLY A 73 16.16 4.46 -21.00
C GLY A 73 15.54 4.91 -19.67
N VAL A 74 15.81 4.19 -18.57
CA VAL A 74 15.24 4.45 -17.25
C VAL A 74 16.33 4.89 -16.28
N GLU A 75 16.13 6.03 -15.61
CA GLU A 75 17.07 6.55 -14.63
C GLU A 75 16.73 6.08 -13.20
N GLY A 76 17.74 5.86 -12.36
CA GLY A 76 17.56 5.64 -10.92
C GLY A 76 17.61 4.18 -10.45
N ILE A 77 17.67 3.20 -11.36
CA ILE A 77 18.00 1.81 -10.99
C ILE A 77 19.42 1.78 -10.43
N GLY A 78 19.64 1.08 -9.31
CA GLY A 78 20.88 1.11 -8.53
C GLY A 78 20.99 2.28 -7.55
N ARG A 79 20.04 3.23 -7.59
CA ARG A 79 19.96 4.38 -6.68
C ARG A 79 18.70 4.36 -5.82
N THR A 80 17.53 4.43 -6.45
CA THR A 80 16.21 4.46 -5.79
C THR A 80 15.46 3.13 -5.88
N VAL A 81 15.89 2.23 -6.77
CA VAL A 81 15.42 0.85 -6.92
C VAL A 81 16.63 -0.08 -6.96
N ARG A 82 16.53 -1.29 -6.37
CA ARG A 82 17.61 -2.28 -6.35
C ARG A 82 17.96 -2.72 -7.78
N ALA A 83 19.24 -2.68 -8.14
CA ALA A 83 19.71 -3.16 -9.43
C ALA A 83 19.50 -4.67 -9.60
N GLU A 84 19.80 -5.46 -8.56
CA GLU A 84 19.58 -6.91 -8.53
C GLU A 84 18.12 -7.28 -8.83
N TRP A 85 17.16 -6.56 -8.24
CA TRP A 85 15.74 -6.76 -8.54
C TRP A 85 15.44 -6.51 -10.01
N ALA A 86 15.92 -5.39 -10.56
CA ALA A 86 15.66 -5.03 -11.95
C ALA A 86 16.31 -6.00 -12.96
N GLU A 87 17.39 -6.68 -12.56
CA GLU A 87 18.02 -7.75 -13.36
C GLU A 87 17.18 -9.03 -13.37
N GLN A 88 16.56 -9.36 -12.23
CA GLN A 88 15.70 -10.54 -12.08
C GLN A 88 14.30 -10.32 -12.68
N HIS A 89 13.80 -9.08 -12.63
CA HIS A 89 12.44 -8.71 -13.01
C HIS A 89 12.38 -7.48 -13.94
N PRO A 90 13.06 -7.50 -15.10
CA PRO A 90 13.07 -6.36 -16.02
C PRO A 90 11.66 -5.99 -16.53
N GLU A 91 10.74 -6.95 -16.62
CA GLU A 91 9.35 -6.76 -17.06
C GLU A 91 8.49 -5.92 -16.09
N TYR A 92 8.91 -5.78 -14.83
CA TYR A 92 8.21 -5.00 -13.80
C TYR A 92 8.76 -3.59 -13.63
N VAL A 93 9.85 -3.24 -14.32
CA VAL A 93 10.41 -1.89 -14.28
C VAL A 93 9.39 -0.88 -14.82
N ARG A 94 9.06 0.13 -14.01
CA ARG A 94 8.16 1.22 -14.37
C ARG A 94 8.81 2.57 -14.06
N ALA A 95 8.67 3.51 -14.98
CA ALA A 95 9.12 4.89 -14.80
C ALA A 95 7.95 5.85 -14.59
N ASN A 96 8.25 7.01 -14.02
CA ASN A 96 7.36 8.16 -14.05
C ASN A 96 7.43 8.88 -15.42
N SER A 97 6.59 9.90 -15.59
CA SER A 97 6.55 10.70 -16.83
C SER A 97 7.85 11.43 -17.14
N SER A 98 8.73 11.62 -16.15
CA SER A 98 10.05 12.23 -16.27
C SER A 98 11.16 11.21 -16.56
N GLY A 99 10.83 9.95 -16.86
CA GLY A 99 11.80 8.89 -17.21
C GLY A 99 12.59 8.31 -16.03
N HIS A 100 12.26 8.70 -14.79
CA HIS A 100 12.88 8.14 -13.59
C HIS A 100 12.11 6.92 -13.12
N VAL A 101 12.81 5.87 -12.69
CA VAL A 101 12.21 4.68 -12.08
C VAL A 101 11.34 5.10 -10.89
N ALA A 102 10.15 4.51 -10.82
CA ALA A 102 9.12 4.82 -9.84
C ALA A 102 8.94 3.60 -8.92
N PRO A 103 9.51 3.59 -7.71
CA PRO A 103 9.47 2.46 -6.80
C PRO A 103 8.05 1.94 -6.54
N GLU A 104 7.08 2.83 -6.35
CA GLU A 104 5.67 2.52 -6.14
C GLU A 104 5.05 1.79 -7.33
N LYS A 105 5.40 2.20 -8.56
CA LYS A 105 4.90 1.56 -9.78
C LYS A 105 5.59 0.23 -10.05
N CYS A 106 6.86 0.10 -9.64
CA CYS A 106 7.60 -1.15 -9.69
C CYS A 106 7.02 -2.17 -8.69
N LEU A 107 6.75 -1.74 -7.45
CA LEU A 107 6.05 -2.56 -6.45
C LEU A 107 4.68 -2.99 -6.97
N ALA A 108 3.88 -2.06 -7.51
CA ALA A 108 2.60 -2.42 -8.08
C ALA A 108 2.71 -3.39 -9.25
N ALA A 109 3.68 -3.23 -10.14
CA ALA A 109 3.86 -4.13 -11.28
C ALA A 109 4.30 -5.55 -10.86
N HIS A 110 5.08 -5.66 -9.78
CA HIS A 110 5.54 -6.95 -9.25
C HIS A 110 4.46 -7.63 -8.40
N LEU A 111 3.81 -6.86 -7.52
CA LEU A 111 2.82 -7.40 -6.60
C LEU A 111 1.47 -7.63 -7.26
N LEU A 112 1.11 -6.86 -8.30
CA LEU A 112 -0.26 -6.79 -8.81
C LEU A 112 -0.43 -7.15 -10.29
N GLU A 113 -1.53 -7.85 -10.58
CA GLU A 113 -2.00 -8.06 -11.95
C GLU A 113 -2.56 -6.76 -12.57
N ALA A 114 -2.70 -6.70 -13.89
CA ALA A 114 -3.05 -5.45 -14.57
C ALA A 114 -4.47 -4.95 -14.28
N ASP A 115 -5.42 -5.88 -14.17
CA ASP A 115 -6.86 -5.62 -14.17
C ASP A 115 -7.55 -5.96 -12.84
N GLU A 116 -6.78 -6.30 -11.79
CA GLU A 116 -7.36 -6.63 -10.49
C GLU A 116 -7.84 -5.37 -9.74
N PRO A 117 -8.99 -5.43 -9.03
CA PRO A 117 -9.54 -4.31 -8.28
C PRO A 117 -8.79 -4.13 -6.95
N VAL A 118 -7.50 -3.79 -7.05
CA VAL A 118 -6.61 -3.55 -5.92
C VAL A 118 -6.17 -2.08 -5.93
N HIS A 119 -6.29 -1.44 -4.78
CA HIS A 119 -5.67 -0.16 -4.52
C HIS A 119 -4.44 -0.37 -3.65
N LEU A 120 -3.28 0.07 -4.15
CA LEU A 120 -2.01 -0.03 -3.45
C LEU A 120 -1.52 1.37 -3.06
N GLU A 121 -1.46 1.62 -1.76
CA GLU A 121 -0.78 2.76 -1.16
C GLU A 121 0.67 2.36 -0.83
N VAL A 122 1.62 3.17 -1.28
CA VAL A 122 3.05 2.96 -1.03
C VAL A 122 3.63 4.21 -0.40
N CYS A 123 4.21 4.09 0.79
CA CYS A 123 4.77 5.23 1.51
C CYS A 123 6.04 4.84 2.27
N ASN A 124 6.88 5.80 2.65
CA ASN A 124 8.00 5.57 3.57
C ASN A 124 7.65 5.79 5.06
N ALA A 125 6.49 6.36 5.37
CA ALA A 125 5.97 6.41 6.73
C ALA A 125 5.25 5.10 7.06
N SER A 126 5.30 4.69 8.34
CA SER A 126 4.48 3.57 8.83
C SER A 126 3.00 3.83 8.57
N PHE A 127 2.19 2.77 8.55
CA PHE A 127 0.75 2.92 8.31
C PHE A 127 0.10 3.89 9.32
N GLU A 128 0.36 3.69 10.61
CA GLU A 128 -0.23 4.48 11.69
C GLU A 128 0.23 5.94 11.67
N ASP A 129 1.51 6.19 11.37
CA ASP A 129 2.04 7.56 11.23
C ASP A 129 1.37 8.27 10.04
N ASN A 130 1.23 7.58 8.90
CA ASN A 130 0.64 8.17 7.71
C ASN A 130 -0.86 8.43 7.88
N VAL A 131 -1.59 7.56 8.59
CA VAL A 131 -2.97 7.81 9.02
C VAL A 131 -3.06 9.15 9.74
N THR A 132 -2.19 9.38 10.72
CA THR A 132 -2.18 10.62 11.51
C THR A 132 -1.80 11.83 10.66
N GLN A 133 -0.72 11.74 9.88
CA GLN A 133 -0.24 12.83 9.04
C GLN A 133 -1.23 13.24 7.94
N ARG A 134 -1.88 12.26 7.29
CA ARG A 134 -2.91 12.53 6.28
C ARG A 134 -4.15 13.12 6.90
N LEU A 135 -4.53 12.68 8.10
CA LEU A 135 -5.65 13.26 8.84
C LEU A 135 -5.40 14.73 9.13
N GLU A 136 -4.25 15.06 9.73
CA GLU A 136 -3.85 16.45 10.02
C GLU A 136 -3.81 17.30 8.74
N GLY A 137 -3.21 16.78 7.68
CA GLY A 137 -3.09 17.47 6.39
C GLY A 137 -4.45 17.70 5.72
N ALA A 138 -5.33 16.69 5.73
CA ALA A 138 -6.66 16.78 5.15
C ALA A 138 -7.54 17.77 5.92
N THR A 139 -7.51 17.73 7.27
CA THR A 139 -8.25 18.69 8.11
C THR A 139 -7.75 20.11 7.89
N ALA A 140 -6.45 20.33 7.82
CA ALA A 140 -5.88 21.67 7.59
C ALA A 140 -6.27 22.27 6.22
N ARG A 141 -6.57 21.43 5.22
CA ARG A 141 -6.90 21.85 3.85
C ARG A 141 -8.38 21.70 3.48
N GLY A 142 -9.19 21.06 4.32
CA GLY A 142 -10.56 20.67 3.98
C GLY A 142 -10.64 19.59 2.89
N GLU A 143 -9.60 18.77 2.75
CA GLU A 143 -9.47 17.76 1.70
C GLU A 143 -9.71 16.34 2.26
N TYR A 144 -10.88 16.09 2.84
CA TYR A 144 -11.16 14.83 3.55
C TYR A 144 -11.08 13.57 2.69
N GLU A 145 -11.19 13.69 1.36
CA GLU A 145 -10.95 12.55 0.45
C GLU A 145 -9.51 12.02 0.48
N GLN A 146 -8.57 12.78 1.07
CA GLN A 146 -7.17 12.39 1.22
C GLN A 146 -6.89 11.59 2.51
N ILE A 147 -7.88 11.44 3.40
CA ILE A 147 -7.75 10.70 4.65
C ILE A 147 -7.54 9.20 4.35
N LEU A 148 -6.55 8.62 5.01
CA LEU A 148 -6.36 7.16 5.06
C LEU A 148 -7.24 6.58 6.17
N ASP A 149 -7.98 5.52 5.86
CA ASP A 149 -8.86 4.86 6.84
C ASP A 149 -8.03 4.20 7.94
N PRO A 150 -8.22 4.58 9.22
CA PRO A 150 -7.41 4.09 10.33
C PRO A 150 -7.67 2.63 10.69
N ARG A 151 -8.71 2.00 10.14
CA ARG A 151 -9.12 0.63 10.47
C ARG A 151 -8.32 -0.38 9.65
N GLY A 152 -7.03 -0.47 9.96
CA GLY A 152 -6.06 -1.33 9.29
C GLY A 152 -5.67 -2.57 10.09
N VAL A 153 -5.19 -3.59 9.39
CA VAL A 153 -4.70 -4.86 9.94
C VAL A 153 -3.28 -5.11 9.44
N CYS A 154 -2.32 -5.17 10.35
CA CYS A 154 -0.93 -5.47 10.03
C CYS A 154 -0.75 -6.97 9.80
N LEU A 155 -0.27 -7.35 8.61
CA LEU A 155 -0.11 -8.75 8.23
C LEU A 155 1.35 -9.17 8.17
N TRP A 156 2.24 -8.23 7.92
CA TRP A 156 3.67 -8.48 7.84
C TRP A 156 4.45 -7.25 8.27
N VAL A 157 5.54 -7.48 8.99
CA VAL A 157 6.49 -6.45 9.39
C VAL A 157 7.92 -6.96 9.27
N SER A 158 8.86 -6.10 8.92
CA SER A 158 10.30 -6.34 8.99
C SER A 158 11.01 -5.23 9.74
N ASP A 159 12.12 -5.58 10.39
CA ASP A 159 13.06 -4.64 11.00
C ASP A 159 14.11 -4.10 10.02
N GLY A 160 14.13 -4.58 8.77
CA GLY A 160 15.07 -4.19 7.72
C GLY A 160 16.48 -4.79 7.89
N GLU A 161 16.73 -5.51 8.97
CA GLU A 161 17.98 -6.17 9.31
C GLU A 161 17.92 -7.69 9.08
N GLY A 162 16.93 -8.14 8.31
CA GLY A 162 16.71 -9.54 7.98
C GLY A 162 15.76 -10.27 8.93
N ASN A 163 15.19 -9.59 9.93
CA ASN A 163 14.09 -10.15 10.70
C ASN A 163 12.77 -9.67 10.11
N SER A 164 11.87 -10.60 9.86
CA SER A 164 10.51 -10.34 9.42
C SER A 164 9.54 -11.27 10.11
N ARG A 165 8.30 -10.81 10.30
CA ARG A 165 7.24 -11.57 10.93
C ARG A 165 5.95 -11.38 10.15
N ARG A 166 5.44 -12.47 9.60
CA ARG A 166 4.05 -12.62 9.16
C ARG A 166 3.16 -12.85 10.39
N SER A 167 1.97 -12.28 10.40
CA SER A 167 1.00 -12.42 11.49
C SER A 167 -0.09 -13.42 11.13
N ASP A 168 0.15 -14.70 11.42
CA ASP A 168 -0.82 -15.77 11.14
C ASP A 168 -2.14 -15.59 11.90
N ASP A 169 -2.09 -15.09 13.15
CA ASP A 169 -3.28 -14.75 13.94
C ASP A 169 -4.12 -13.63 13.30
N ALA A 170 -3.47 -12.63 12.68
CA ALA A 170 -4.19 -11.56 11.99
C ALA A 170 -4.89 -12.08 10.72
N LEU A 171 -4.23 -12.99 9.99
CA LEU A 171 -4.82 -13.66 8.83
C LEU A 171 -5.98 -14.57 9.24
N GLU A 172 -5.84 -15.36 10.31
CA GLU A 172 -6.93 -16.21 10.81
C GLU A 172 -8.16 -15.37 11.22
N LYS A 173 -7.95 -14.24 11.90
CA LYS A 173 -9.03 -13.31 12.26
C LYS A 173 -9.65 -12.63 11.04
N LEU A 174 -8.85 -12.30 10.02
CA LEU A 174 -9.36 -11.86 8.73
C LEU A 174 -10.19 -12.96 8.08
N CYS A 175 -9.78 -14.22 8.07
CA CYS A 175 -10.59 -15.33 7.57
C CYS A 175 -11.91 -15.47 8.33
N GLY A 176 -11.87 -15.43 9.67
CA GLY A 176 -13.05 -15.56 10.51
C GLY A 176 -13.97 -14.34 10.54
N GLY A 177 -13.50 -13.16 10.10
CA GLY A 177 -14.25 -11.91 10.25
C GLY A 177 -14.38 -11.46 11.70
N GLU A 178 -13.36 -11.76 12.51
CA GLU A 178 -13.39 -11.62 13.97
C GLU A 178 -12.90 -10.24 14.44
N LEU A 179 -12.52 -9.36 13.52
CA LEU A 179 -11.99 -8.04 13.83
C LEU A 179 -13.12 -7.06 14.15
N ALA A 180 -13.14 -6.59 15.39
CA ALA A 180 -14.09 -5.59 15.85
C ALA A 180 -13.48 -4.19 15.72
N PHE A 181 -13.78 -3.51 14.60
CA PHE A 181 -13.44 -2.10 14.42
C PHE A 181 -14.60 -1.18 14.82
N PRO A 182 -14.33 0.03 15.36
CA PRO A 182 -15.34 1.08 15.44
C PRO A 182 -15.78 1.53 14.04
N THR A 183 -16.85 2.32 13.98
CA THR A 183 -17.21 3.00 12.73
C THR A 183 -16.08 3.94 12.29
N LEU A 184 -16.04 4.30 11.00
CA LEU A 184 -15.03 5.24 10.49
C LEU A 184 -15.07 6.58 11.24
N SER A 185 -16.26 7.15 11.45
CA SER A 185 -16.43 8.39 12.20
C SER A 185 -15.94 8.25 13.64
N GLU A 186 -16.28 7.17 14.35
CA GLU A 186 -15.75 6.94 15.71
C GLU A 186 -14.22 6.81 15.72
N SER A 187 -13.65 6.14 14.72
CA SER A 187 -12.20 6.00 14.60
C SER A 187 -11.52 7.37 14.37
N LEU A 188 -12.13 8.23 13.56
CA LEU A 188 -11.64 9.59 13.31
C LEU A 188 -11.82 10.49 14.55
N SER A 189 -12.91 10.36 15.29
CA SER A 189 -13.09 11.04 16.58
C SER A 189 -12.03 10.62 17.59
N MET A 190 -11.69 9.32 17.65
CA MET A 190 -10.61 8.81 18.51
C MET A 190 -9.23 9.38 18.13
N LEU A 191 -9.03 9.79 16.88
CA LEU A 191 -7.83 10.45 16.38
C LEU A 191 -7.85 11.98 16.54
N GLY A 192 -8.91 12.53 17.13
CA GLY A 192 -8.97 13.93 17.57
C GLY A 192 -9.86 14.86 16.75
N LEU A 193 -10.64 14.35 15.79
CA LEU A 193 -11.69 15.16 15.15
C LEU A 193 -12.88 15.31 16.11
N ASP A 194 -13.59 16.43 16.01
CA ASP A 194 -14.89 16.52 16.67
C ASP A 194 -15.93 15.64 15.96
N ASP A 195 -17.00 15.26 16.65
CA ASP A 195 -18.00 14.31 16.12
C ASP A 195 -18.66 14.78 14.81
N GLY A 196 -18.78 16.09 14.61
CA GLY A 196 -19.33 16.67 13.39
C GLY A 196 -18.35 16.52 12.23
N GLU A 197 -17.11 16.98 12.42
CA GLU A 197 -16.01 16.84 11.46
C GLU A 197 -15.74 15.37 11.13
N ALA A 198 -15.73 14.49 12.11
CA ALA A 198 -15.50 13.06 11.93
C ALA A 198 -16.59 12.39 11.06
N THR A 199 -17.84 12.84 11.21
CA THR A 199 -18.95 12.35 10.37
C THR A 199 -18.80 12.84 8.93
N GLU A 200 -18.53 14.13 8.73
CA GLU A 200 -18.31 14.71 7.40
C GLU A 200 -17.12 14.07 6.69
N ALA A 201 -16.01 13.92 7.40
CA ALA A 201 -14.81 13.26 6.89
C ALA A 201 -15.07 11.80 6.52
N ALA A 202 -15.78 11.04 7.36
CA ALA A 202 -16.14 9.66 7.08
C ALA A 202 -17.02 9.52 5.83
N GLU A 203 -17.97 10.44 5.62
CA GLU A 203 -18.80 10.48 4.41
C GLU A 203 -17.96 10.81 3.16
N ALA A 204 -17.06 11.79 3.25
CA ALA A 204 -16.17 12.15 2.15
C ALA A 204 -15.27 10.99 1.72
N VAL A 205 -14.66 10.27 2.68
CA VAL A 205 -13.84 9.09 2.41
C VAL A 205 -14.66 7.98 1.73
N ARG A 206 -15.85 7.67 2.24
CA ARG A 206 -16.74 6.66 1.64
C ARG A 206 -17.15 7.05 0.22
N ALA A 207 -17.56 8.29 0.02
CA ALA A 207 -17.97 8.79 -1.29
C ALA A 207 -16.81 8.78 -2.28
N TYR A 208 -15.58 9.10 -1.84
CA TYR A 208 -14.39 9.02 -2.67
C TYR A 208 -14.11 7.58 -3.10
N ARG A 209 -14.13 6.62 -2.17
CA ARG A 209 -13.94 5.20 -2.47
C ARG A 209 -14.92 4.66 -3.50
N GLN A 210 -16.21 4.98 -3.36
CA GLN A 210 -17.24 4.52 -4.29
C GLN A 210 -17.07 5.05 -5.73
N ARG A 211 -16.26 6.08 -5.95
CA ARG A 211 -15.94 6.60 -7.30
C ARG A 211 -14.73 5.94 -7.93
N GLN A 212 -14.02 5.08 -7.19
CA GLN A 212 -12.79 4.46 -7.66
C GLN A 212 -13.09 3.04 -8.15
N ASP A 213 -12.66 2.73 -9.37
CA ASP A 213 -12.83 1.42 -9.99
C ASP A 213 -11.47 0.87 -10.45
N GLY A 214 -11.30 -0.45 -10.34
CA GLY A 214 -10.15 -1.17 -10.86
C GLY A 214 -8.84 -0.90 -10.09
N ARG A 215 -7.73 -1.21 -10.75
CA ARG A 215 -6.40 -1.07 -10.15
C ARG A 215 -6.00 0.39 -10.02
N SER A 216 -5.51 0.76 -8.83
CA SER A 216 -4.90 2.08 -8.62
C SER A 216 -3.66 1.96 -7.73
N VAL A 217 -2.71 2.87 -7.97
CA VAL A 217 -1.46 2.94 -7.22
C VAL A 217 -1.26 4.37 -6.80
N ARG A 218 -1.03 4.58 -5.51
CA ARG A 218 -0.67 5.88 -4.97
C ARG A 218 0.64 5.75 -4.23
N GLY A 219 1.62 6.55 -4.64
CA GLY A 219 2.91 6.65 -3.98
C GLY A 219 3.05 8.01 -3.35
N ASP A 220 3.32 8.03 -2.04
CA ASP A 220 3.72 9.23 -1.32
C ASP A 220 5.13 9.05 -0.75
N VAL A 221 5.85 10.16 -0.65
CA VAL A 221 7.10 10.24 0.11
C VAL A 221 6.94 11.39 1.10
N VAL A 222 7.10 11.08 2.38
CA VAL A 222 6.93 12.03 3.49
C VAL A 222 8.24 12.26 4.22
#